data_AF-A0A1V3U234-F1
#
_entry.id   AF-A0A1V3U234-F1
#
_cell.length_a   1.000
_cell.length_b   1.000
_cell.length_c   1.000
_cell.angle_alpha   90.00
_cell.angle_beta   90.00
_cell.angle_gamma   90.00
#
_symmetry.space_group_name_H-M   'P 1'
#
loop_
_entity.id
_entity.type
_entity.pdbx_description
1 polymer ?
#
loop_
_entity_poly.entity_id
_entity_poly.type
_entity_poly.pdbx_seq_one_letter_code
_entity_poly.pdbx_strand_id
1 'polypeptide(L)'
;MIKHTEISDAELRSKIRKQIILFGGNSQLKIYGTLDCKSGKRMKRDNRVFFSSLKEAIDHAYRPCGHCMKAAYKKWKYGII
;
A
#
# COMPACT_ATOMS: atom_id res chain seq x y z
N MET A 1 2.40 2.02 -9.96
CA MET A 1 1.87 2.59 -8.71
C MET A 1 0.86 3.67 -9.07
N ILE A 2 -0.26 3.80 -8.37
CA ILE A 2 -1.28 4.84 -8.62
C ILE A 2 -1.37 5.77 -7.41
N LYS A 3 -1.25 7.10 -7.59
CA LYS A 3 -1.51 8.05 -6.49
C LYS A 3 -3.00 8.26 -6.29
N HIS A 4 -3.44 8.42 -5.05
CA HIS A 4 -4.85 8.64 -4.76
C HIS A 4 -5.37 9.99 -5.30
N THR A 5 -4.49 10.97 -5.50
CA THR A 5 -4.81 12.25 -6.13
C THR A 5 -5.06 12.11 -7.65
N GLU A 6 -4.57 11.05 -8.27
CA GLU A 6 -4.64 10.81 -9.73
C GLU A 6 -5.76 9.85 -10.12
N ILE A 7 -6.58 9.40 -9.17
CA ILE A 7 -7.71 8.47 -9.40
C ILE A 7 -8.96 8.96 -8.68
N SER A 8 -10.11 8.87 -9.35
CA SER A 8 -11.41 9.17 -8.73
C SER A 8 -11.81 8.08 -7.73
N ASP A 9 -12.65 8.42 -6.75
CA ASP A 9 -13.09 7.43 -5.76
C ASP A 9 -13.96 6.33 -6.39
N ALA A 10 -14.71 6.65 -7.44
CA ALA A 10 -15.51 5.68 -8.18
C ALA A 10 -14.62 4.66 -8.90
N GLU A 11 -13.59 5.14 -9.60
CA GLU A 11 -12.63 4.29 -10.31
C GLU A 11 -11.81 3.45 -9.32
N LEU A 12 -11.34 4.05 -8.22
CA LEU A 12 -10.63 3.33 -7.16
C LEU A 12 -11.46 2.16 -6.62
N ARG A 13 -12.73 2.40 -6.25
CA ARG A 13 -13.64 1.35 -5.77
C ARG A 13 -13.85 0.26 -6.82
N SER A 14 -13.97 0.63 -8.10
CA SER A 14 -14.09 -0.31 -9.21
C SER A 14 -12.84 -1.20 -9.33
N LYS A 15 -11.64 -0.62 -9.30
CA LYS A 15 -10.37 -1.36 -9.38
C LYS A 15 -10.14 -2.28 -8.18
N ILE A 16 -10.54 -1.87 -6.97
CA ILE A 16 -10.49 -2.72 -5.78
C ILE A 16 -11.42 -3.94 -5.93
N ARG A 17 -12.67 -3.73 -6.35
CA ARG A 17 -13.62 -4.85 -6.59
C ARG A 17 -13.12 -5.81 -7.67
N LYS A 18 -12.47 -5.28 -8.72
CA LYS A 18 -11.86 -6.06 -9.80
C LYS A 18 -10.51 -6.70 -9.43
N GLN A 19 -10.03 -6.56 -8.19
CA GLN A 19 -8.73 -7.08 -7.73
C GLN A 19 -7.54 -6.55 -8.55
N ILE A 20 -7.69 -5.37 -9.18
CA ILE A 20 -6.61 -4.67 -9.90
C ILE A 20 -5.76 -3.86 -8.92
N ILE A 21 -6.36 -3.37 -7.83
CA ILE A 21 -5.66 -2.77 -6.70
C ILE A 21 -5.78 -3.73 -5.52
N LEU A 22 -4.64 -4.22 -5.05
CA LEU A 22 -4.56 -5.20 -3.96
C LEU A 22 -3.94 -4.61 -2.68
N PHE A 23 -3.12 -3.57 -2.82
CA PHE A 23 -2.41 -2.96 -1.70
C PHE A 23 -2.57 -1.44 -1.70
N GLY A 24 -2.50 -0.86 -0.50
CA GLY A 24 -2.41 0.58 -0.28
C GLY A 24 -1.09 0.94 0.40
N GLY A 25 -0.72 2.20 0.37
CA GLY A 25 0.53 2.64 0.96
C GLY A 25 0.64 4.13 1.23
N ASN A 26 1.71 4.50 1.93
CA ASN A 26 2.12 5.87 2.17
C ASN A 26 3.32 6.20 1.26
N SER A 27 3.18 7.16 0.35
CA SER A 27 4.21 7.57 -0.60
C SER A 27 5.44 8.21 0.07
N GLN A 28 5.21 9.07 1.06
CA GLN A 28 6.27 9.81 1.76
C GLN A 28 7.12 8.89 2.63
N LEU A 29 6.47 8.01 3.41
CA LEU A 29 7.14 7.08 4.33
C LEU A 29 7.58 5.78 3.64
N LYS A 30 7.29 5.63 2.34
CA LYS A 30 7.55 4.42 1.54
C LYS A 30 7.01 3.14 2.19
N ILE A 31 5.74 3.15 2.59
CA ILE A 31 5.10 2.00 3.26
C ILE A 31 4.03 1.39 2.35
N TYR A 32 3.99 0.06 2.20
CA TYR A 32 2.84 -0.65 1.64
C TYR A 32 2.16 -1.54 2.68
N GLY A 33 0.89 -1.84 2.48
CA GLY A 33 0.10 -2.68 3.36
C GLY A 33 -1.25 -3.06 2.74
N THR A 34 -2.06 -3.75 3.53
CA THR A 34 -3.40 -4.17 3.09
C THR A 34 -4.34 -2.97 2.97
N LEU A 35 -5.36 -3.11 2.12
CA LEU A 35 -6.42 -2.09 1.97
C LEU A 35 -7.24 -1.90 3.26
N ASP A 36 -7.26 -2.90 4.14
CA ASP A 36 -7.94 -2.87 5.44
C ASP A 36 -7.11 -2.31 6.60
N CYS A 37 -5.88 -1.87 6.34
CA CYS A 37 -5.05 -1.27 7.36
C CYS A 37 -5.73 -0.05 8.02
N LYS A 38 -5.97 -0.12 9.33
CA LYS A 38 -6.56 0.98 10.13
C LYS A 38 -5.80 2.30 9.96
N SER A 39 -4.48 2.25 10.03
CA SER A 39 -3.62 3.42 9.80
C SER A 39 -3.71 3.93 8.35
N GLY A 40 -3.82 3.02 7.37
CA GLY A 40 -3.96 3.36 5.96
C GLY A 40 -5.28 4.06 5.63
N LYS A 41 -6.39 3.63 6.24
CA LYS A 41 -7.72 4.24 6.07
C LYS A 41 -7.78 5.70 6.57
N ARG A 42 -6.92 6.07 7.53
CA ARG A 42 -6.82 7.42 8.10
C ARG A 42 -5.81 8.34 7.38
N MET A 43 -5.16 7.84 6.32
CA MET A 43 -4.11 8.59 5.64
C MET A 43 -4.67 9.73 4.80
N LYS A 44 -3.97 10.87 4.78
CA LYS A 44 -4.26 11.98 3.85
C LYS A 44 -4.21 11.48 2.41
N ARG A 45 -5.08 12.02 1.55
CA ARG A 45 -5.19 11.64 0.13
C ARG A 45 -3.83 11.77 -0.57
N ASP A 46 -3.13 12.87 -0.36
CA ASP A 46 -1.85 13.20 -1.00
C ASP A 46 -0.72 12.20 -0.68
N ASN A 47 -0.81 11.57 0.49
CA ASN A 47 0.17 10.58 0.92
C ASN A 47 -0.22 9.16 0.50
N ARG A 48 -1.47 8.93 0.07
CA ARG A 48 -1.98 7.59 -0.19
C ARG A 48 -1.68 7.15 -1.62
N VAL A 49 -1.10 5.96 -1.75
CA VAL A 49 -0.84 5.30 -3.04
C VAL A 49 -1.43 3.90 -3.05
N PHE A 50 -1.59 3.34 -4.24
CA PHE A 50 -2.12 2.00 -4.46
C PHE A 50 -1.22 1.19 -5.38
N PHE A 51 -1.21 -0.13 -5.14
CA PHE A 51 -0.45 -1.10 -5.92
C PHE A 51 -1.34 -2.26 -6.34
N SER A 52 -1.07 -2.77 -7.53
CA SER A 52 -1.65 -3.96 -8.12
C SER A 52 -1.03 -5.26 -7.60
N SER A 53 0.21 -5.22 -7.11
CA SER A 53 0.88 -6.39 -6.57
C SER A 53 1.88 -6.04 -5.48
N LEU A 54 2.27 -7.06 -4.72
CA LEU A 54 3.39 -6.97 -3.77
C LEU A 54 4.70 -6.64 -4.51
N LYS A 55 4.93 -7.29 -5.65
CA LYS A 55 6.13 -7.10 -6.46
C LYS A 55 6.28 -5.64 -6.88
N GLU A 56 5.20 -5.02 -7.35
CA GLU A 56 5.19 -3.61 -7.73
C GLU A 56 5.57 -2.69 -6.55
N ALA A 57 5.07 -2.95 -5.34
CA ALA A 57 5.43 -2.18 -4.17
C ALA A 57 6.93 -2.31 -3.82
N ILE A 58 7.46 -3.53 -3.92
CA ILE A 58 8.89 -3.83 -3.66
C ILE A 58 9.79 -3.18 -4.73
N ASP A 59 9.43 -3.30 -6.01
CA ASP A 59 10.18 -2.70 -7.13
C ASP A 59 10.25 -1.17 -6.98
N HIS A 60 9.23 -0.54 -6.38
CA HIS A 60 9.22 0.88 -6.03
C HIS A 60 9.90 1.22 -4.68
N ALA A 61 10.59 0.26 -4.06
CA ALA A 61 11.30 0.39 -2.78
C ALA A 61 10.41 0.74 -1.58
N TYR A 62 9.17 0.23 -1.53
CA TYR A 62 8.30 0.36 -0.37
C TYR A 62 8.53 -0.78 0.62
N ARG A 63 8.58 -0.45 1.91
CA ARG A 63 8.64 -1.43 2.99
C ARG A 63 7.24 -1.86 3.46
N PRO A 64 7.10 -3.08 3.99
CA PRO A 64 5.85 -3.53 4.61
C PRO A 64 5.43 -2.65 5.80
N CYS A 65 4.12 -2.54 6.00
CA CYS A 65 3.51 -1.85 7.12
C CYS A 65 3.72 -2.62 8.43
N GLY A 66 4.32 -1.99 9.44
CA GLY A 66 4.49 -2.60 10.76
C GLY A 66 3.18 -2.90 11.51
N HIS A 67 2.04 -2.33 11.10
CA HIS A 67 0.75 -2.58 11.74
C HIS A 67 0.01 -3.78 11.12
N CYS A 68 -0.24 -3.75 9.81
CA CYS A 68 -1.02 -4.79 9.12
C CYS A 68 -0.17 -5.91 8.49
N MET A 69 1.15 -5.69 8.31
CA MET A 69 2.07 -6.64 7.70
C MET A 69 3.20 -7.03 8.67
N LYS A 70 2.90 -7.24 9.96
CA LYS A 70 3.88 -7.45 11.04
C LYS A 70 4.97 -8.47 10.71
N ALA A 71 4.59 -9.64 10.19
CA ALA A 71 5.54 -10.71 9.85
C ALA A 71 6.52 -10.25 8.76
N ALA A 72 6.01 -9.74 7.64
CA ALA A 72 6.83 -9.19 6.55
C ALA A 72 7.68 -8.00 7.02
N TYR A 73 7.15 -7.15 7.89
CA TYR A 73 7.88 -6.04 8.49
C TYR A 73 9.06 -6.48 9.35
N LYS A 74 8.90 -7.53 10.17
CA LYS A 74 10.02 -8.10 10.91
C LYS A 74 11.09 -8.66 9.97
N LYS A 75 10.71 -9.40 8.93
CA LYS A 75 11.65 -9.90 7.91
C LYS A 75 12.44 -8.77 7.25
N TRP A 76 11.74 -7.73 6.79
CA TRP A 76 12.35 -6.54 6.19
C TRP A 76 13.27 -5.80 7.18
N LYS A 77 12.86 -5.62 8.43
CA LYS A 77 13.61 -4.84 9.42
C LYS A 77 14.88 -5.54 9.91
N TYR A 78 14.83 -6.85 10.09
CA TYR A 78 15.92 -7.63 10.67
C TYR A 78 16.73 -8.41 9.62
N GLY A 79 16.40 -8.27 8.33
CA GLY A 79 17.07 -8.99 7.25
C GLY A 79 16.88 -10.51 7.30
N ILE A 80 15.90 -10.99 8.07
CA ILE A 80 15.60 -12.42 8.20
C ILE A 80 14.83 -12.83 6.94
N ILE A 81 15.55 -13.40 5.98
CA ILE A 81 14.99 -14.01 4.76
C ILE A 81 14.29 -15.32 5.15
#